data_AF-U7QQC5-F1
#
_entry.id   AF-U7QQC5-F1
#
_cell.length_a   1.000
_cell.length_b   1.000
_cell.length_c   1.000
_cell.angle_alpha   90.00
_cell.angle_beta   90.00
_cell.angle_gamma   90.00
#
_symmetry.space_group_name_H-M   'P 1'
#
loop_
_entity.id
_entity.type
_entity.pdbx_description
1 polymer ?
#
loop_
_entity_poly.entity_id
_entity_poly.type
_entity_poly.pdbx_seq_one_letter_code
_entity_poly.pdbx_strand_id
1 'polypeptide(L)'
;MSTMTYNETANSVTGEADAKARTRLLLTLWALGGIQAKVKKSELTSKVKQKRQGKKVGIYQGLYDELKTAGAIQIEKENQVPMVSMTETGKQMLIEALRDPEFEFEGTVVAARLANALVELIRHMDHVPPAPNSEEVSAEEENSSL
;
A
#
# COMPACT_ATOMS: atom_id res chain seq x y z
N MET A 1 16.72 -36.62 -36.08
CA MET A 1 16.59 -36.31 -34.64
C MET A 1 16.91 -34.84 -34.46
N SER A 2 15.88 -34.00 -34.33
CA SER A 2 16.05 -32.55 -34.12
C SER A 2 15.51 -32.21 -32.74
N THR A 3 16.40 -31.82 -31.83
CA THR A 3 16.05 -31.32 -30.51
C THR A 3 15.57 -29.88 -30.64
N MET A 4 14.26 -29.69 -30.51
CA MET A 4 13.61 -28.39 -30.45
C MET A 4 13.92 -27.76 -29.10
N THR A 5 14.83 -26.77 -29.09
CA THR A 5 15.13 -25.95 -27.92
C THR A 5 13.94 -25.04 -27.64
N TYR A 6 13.20 -25.30 -26.56
CA TYR A 6 12.19 -24.38 -26.06
C TYR A 6 12.91 -23.22 -25.37
N ASN A 7 12.88 -22.04 -25.98
CA ASN A 7 13.29 -20.80 -25.32
C ASN A 7 12.31 -20.51 -24.19
N GLU A 8 12.79 -20.73 -22.97
CA GLU A 8 12.20 -20.31 -21.72
C GLU A 8 12.37 -18.79 -21.57
N THR A 9 11.49 -18.04 -22.22
CA THR A 9 11.16 -16.67 -21.77
C THR A 9 9.90 -16.76 -20.91
N ALA A 10 10.09 -17.18 -19.65
CA ALA A 10 9.09 -17.07 -18.61
C ALA A 10 8.88 -15.59 -18.24
N ASN A 11 7.99 -14.95 -18.99
CA ASN A 11 6.91 -14.09 -18.49
C ASN A 11 7.25 -13.12 -17.33
N SER A 12 7.84 -11.96 -17.64
CA SER A 12 7.99 -10.83 -16.70
C SER A 12 6.82 -9.82 -16.71
N VAL A 13 5.76 -10.06 -17.49
CA VAL A 13 4.71 -9.06 -17.75
C VAL A 13 3.55 -9.08 -16.73
N THR A 14 3.37 -10.18 -15.97
CA THR A 14 2.25 -10.32 -15.02
C THR A 14 2.57 -9.77 -13.62
N GLY A 15 3.79 -9.92 -13.12
CA GLY A 15 4.13 -9.55 -11.74
C GLY A 15 4.10 -8.04 -11.44
N GLU A 16 4.58 -7.21 -12.37
CA GLU A 16 4.66 -5.75 -12.17
C GLU A 16 3.27 -5.08 -12.28
N ALA A 17 2.44 -5.53 -13.23
CA ALA A 17 1.07 -5.07 -13.37
C ALA A 17 0.23 -5.41 -12.14
N ASP A 18 0.49 -6.59 -11.54
CA ASP A 18 -0.16 -7.03 -10.31
C ASP A 18 0.34 -6.22 -9.09
N ALA A 19 1.64 -5.94 -9.00
CA ALA A 19 2.20 -5.08 -7.95
C ALA A 19 1.58 -3.68 -7.97
N LYS A 20 1.54 -3.03 -9.15
CA LYS A 20 0.93 -1.70 -9.31
C LYS A 20 -0.58 -1.72 -9.00
N ALA A 21 -1.28 -2.81 -9.33
CA ALA A 21 -2.69 -2.98 -8.98
C ALA A 21 -2.91 -3.13 -7.45
N ARG A 22 -2.04 -3.87 -6.75
CA ARG A 22 -2.06 -4.00 -5.28
C ARG A 22 -1.88 -2.64 -4.61
N THR A 23 -0.86 -1.88 -5.01
CA THR A 23 -0.59 -0.55 -4.46
C THR A 23 -1.77 0.39 -4.67
N ARG A 24 -2.40 0.38 -5.85
CA ARG A 24 -3.59 1.22 -6.11
C ARG A 24 -4.80 0.81 -5.29
N LEU A 25 -5.00 -0.49 -5.05
CA LEU A 25 -6.09 -0.96 -4.21
C LEU A 25 -5.89 -0.50 -2.77
N LEU A 26 -4.69 -0.70 -2.22
CA LEU A 26 -4.34 -0.27 -0.87
C LEU A 26 -4.45 1.25 -0.75
N LEU A 27 -3.87 2.02 -1.67
CA LEU A 27 -3.97 3.47 -1.65
C LEU A 27 -5.42 3.95 -1.75
N THR A 28 -6.24 3.29 -2.56
CA THR A 28 -7.66 3.65 -2.67
C THR A 28 -8.42 3.35 -1.39
N LEU A 29 -8.13 2.23 -0.73
CA LEU A 29 -8.72 1.87 0.56
C LEU A 29 -8.31 2.88 1.64
N TRP A 30 -7.02 3.23 1.71
CA TRP A 30 -6.52 4.29 2.59
C TRP A 30 -7.28 5.60 2.34
N ALA A 31 -7.41 5.98 1.08
CA ALA A 31 -8.11 7.20 0.66
C ALA A 31 -9.65 7.15 0.81
N LEU A 32 -10.25 6.04 1.25
CA LEU A 32 -11.68 5.93 1.55
C LEU A 32 -11.95 5.81 3.06
N GLY A 33 -11.00 5.29 3.84
CA GLY A 33 -11.26 4.99 5.25
C GLY A 33 -10.05 4.91 6.17
N GLY A 34 -8.84 5.17 5.68
CA GLY A 34 -7.60 4.98 6.44
C GLY A 34 -7.49 3.55 7.00
N ILE A 35 -6.92 3.41 8.20
CA ILE A 35 -6.92 2.16 8.97
C ILE A 35 -8.23 1.95 9.74
N GLN A 36 -8.94 3.03 10.06
CA GLN A 36 -9.99 2.99 11.09
C GLN A 36 -11.37 2.62 10.54
N ALA A 37 -11.66 2.93 9.27
CA ALA A 37 -12.99 2.74 8.71
C ALA A 37 -13.09 1.51 7.81
N LYS A 38 -14.23 0.82 7.94
CA LYS A 38 -14.64 -0.26 7.04
C LYS A 38 -15.26 0.34 5.78
N VAL A 39 -14.82 -0.13 4.61
CA VAL A 39 -15.26 0.35 3.30
C VAL A 39 -15.96 -0.77 2.56
N LYS A 40 -17.09 -0.49 1.91
CA LYS A 40 -17.81 -1.50 1.11
C LYS A 40 -16.91 -2.02 -0.02
N LYS A 41 -16.78 -3.35 -0.16
CA LYS A 41 -15.98 -3.98 -1.22
C LYS A 41 -16.40 -3.53 -2.63
N SER A 42 -17.70 -3.33 -2.84
CA SER A 42 -18.24 -2.84 -4.12
C SER A 42 -17.81 -1.40 -4.41
N GLU A 43 -17.83 -0.53 -3.40
CA GLU A 43 -17.37 0.85 -3.51
C GLU A 43 -15.87 0.91 -3.80
N LEU A 44 -15.06 0.21 -3.00
CA LEU A 44 -13.62 0.09 -3.23
C LEU A 44 -13.31 -0.38 -4.65
N THR A 45 -13.92 -1.48 -5.09
CA THR A 45 -13.75 -2.02 -6.44
C THR A 45 -14.16 -1.01 -7.52
N SER A 46 -15.20 -0.21 -7.28
CA SER A 46 -15.66 0.81 -8.24
C SER A 46 -14.66 1.96 -8.38
N LYS A 47 -13.98 2.34 -7.30
CA LYS A 47 -13.05 3.47 -7.25
C LYS A 47 -11.66 3.12 -7.75
N VAL A 48 -11.24 1.86 -7.66
CA VAL A 48 -9.95 1.42 -8.22
C VAL A 48 -10.02 1.18 -9.73
N LYS A 49 -11.21 0.87 -10.26
CA LYS A 49 -11.40 0.68 -11.71
C LYS A 49 -10.97 1.91 -12.49
N GLN A 50 -9.86 1.81 -13.19
CA GLN A 50 -9.43 2.81 -14.16
C GLN A 50 -10.01 2.46 -15.54
N LYS A 51 -10.41 3.49 -16.29
CA LYS A 51 -10.63 3.37 -17.72
C LYS A 51 -9.26 3.45 -18.39
N ARG A 52 -8.70 2.33 -18.84
CA ARG A 52 -7.53 2.34 -19.73
C ARG A 52 -8.02 2.23 -21.17
N GLN A 53 -7.79 3.25 -22.00
CA GLN A 53 -8.08 3.21 -23.45
C GLN A 53 -9.45 2.60 -23.80
N GLY A 54 -10.52 3.01 -23.10
CA GLY A 54 -11.88 2.49 -23.33
C GLY A 54 -12.17 1.08 -22.76
N LYS A 55 -11.16 0.37 -22.26
CA LYS A 55 -11.31 -0.91 -21.55
C LYS A 55 -11.33 -0.71 -20.03
N LYS A 56 -12.30 -1.34 -19.36
CA LYS A 56 -12.35 -1.38 -17.89
C LYS A 56 -11.28 -2.37 -17.43
N VAL A 57 -10.14 -1.89 -16.98
CA VAL A 57 -9.18 -2.73 -16.27
C VAL A 57 -9.64 -2.77 -14.82
N GLY A 58 -10.43 -3.79 -14.52
CA GLY A 58 -10.84 -4.08 -13.16
C GLY A 58 -9.71 -4.80 -12.43
N ILE A 59 -9.64 -4.59 -11.12
CA ILE A 59 -8.89 -5.48 -10.26
C ILE A 59 -9.56 -6.86 -10.33
N TYR A 60 -8.79 -7.89 -10.70
CA TYR A 60 -9.30 -9.26 -10.72
C TYR A 60 -9.56 -9.71 -9.27
N GLN A 61 -10.56 -10.56 -9.11
CA GLN A 61 -11.10 -10.90 -7.80
C GLN A 61 -10.05 -11.49 -6.84
N GLY A 62 -9.06 -12.21 -7.38
CA GLY A 62 -7.96 -12.83 -6.64
C GLY A 62 -7.05 -11.85 -5.90
N LEU A 63 -7.00 -10.57 -6.30
CA LEU A 63 -6.17 -9.58 -5.59
C LEU A 63 -6.65 -9.35 -4.15
N TYR A 64 -7.96 -9.41 -3.92
CA TYR A 64 -8.51 -9.32 -2.56
C TYR A 64 -8.10 -10.51 -1.71
N ASP A 65 -8.05 -11.70 -2.31
CA ASP A 65 -7.70 -12.93 -1.60
C ASP A 65 -6.20 -12.97 -1.30
N GLU A 66 -5.36 -12.48 -2.22
CA GLU A 66 -3.91 -12.29 -2.00
C GLU A 66 -3.63 -11.31 -0.87
N LEU A 67 -4.24 -10.12 -0.89
CA LEU A 67 -4.05 -9.11 0.15
C LEU A 67 -4.61 -9.56 1.50
N LYS A 68 -5.71 -10.32 1.49
CA LYS A 68 -6.23 -10.94 2.72
C LYS A 68 -5.27 -12.00 3.25
N THR A 69 -4.72 -12.85 2.37
CA THR A 69 -3.76 -13.90 2.74
C THR A 69 -2.45 -13.30 3.28
N ALA A 70 -2.00 -12.18 2.70
CA ALA A 70 -0.85 -11.41 3.19
C ALA A 70 -1.15 -10.64 4.49
N GLY A 71 -2.39 -10.70 5.02
CA GLY A 71 -2.79 -9.98 6.22
C GLY A 71 -2.90 -8.46 6.05
N ALA A 72 -2.85 -7.95 4.82
CA ALA A 72 -2.89 -6.52 4.50
C ALA A 72 -4.28 -5.90 4.63
N ILE A 73 -5.31 -6.71 4.41
CA ILE A 73 -6.71 -6.32 4.54
C ILE A 73 -7.48 -7.37 5.32
N GLN A 74 -8.54 -6.92 5.98
CA GLN A 74 -9.56 -7.80 6.53
C GLN A 74 -10.84 -7.64 5.72
N ILE A 75 -11.54 -8.75 5.52
CA ILE A 75 -12.84 -8.77 4.84
C ILE A 75 -13.85 -9.41 5.78
N GLU A 76 -14.81 -8.60 6.22
CA GLU A 76 -15.90 -9.00 7.11
C GLU A 76 -17.25 -8.78 6.44
N LYS A 77 -18.30 -9.43 6.95
CA LYS A 77 -19.66 -9.18 6.48
C LYS A 77 -20.40 -8.37 7.53
N GLU A 78 -20.95 -7.24 7.11
CA GLU A 78 -21.83 -6.42 7.93
C GLU A 78 -23.18 -6.34 7.22
N ASN A 79 -24.24 -6.84 7.85
CA ASN A 79 -25.57 -6.94 7.24
C ASN A 79 -25.58 -7.59 5.85
N GLN A 80 -24.83 -8.70 5.69
CA GLN A 80 -24.59 -9.41 4.41
C GLN A 80 -23.77 -8.63 3.37
N VAL A 81 -23.32 -7.41 3.67
CA VAL A 81 -22.47 -6.61 2.78
C VAL A 81 -20.99 -6.87 3.11
N PRO A 82 -20.16 -7.26 2.13
CA PRO A 82 -18.73 -7.42 2.34
C PRO A 82 -18.06 -6.06 2.55
N MET A 83 -17.50 -5.88 3.72
CA MET A 83 -16.72 -4.73 4.14
C MET A 83 -15.23 -5.07 4.15
N VAL A 84 -14.41 -4.10 3.78
CA VAL A 84 -12.95 -4.22 3.70
C VAL A 84 -12.35 -3.15 4.61
N SER A 85 -11.44 -3.54 5.48
CA SER A 85 -10.61 -2.63 6.28
C SER A 85 -9.14 -2.89 6.03
N MET A 86 -8.33 -1.85 6.21
CA MET A 86 -6.88 -1.93 6.12
C MET A 86 -6.29 -2.30 7.48
N THR A 87 -5.28 -3.17 7.49
CA THR A 87 -4.50 -3.49 8.68
C THR A 87 -3.22 -2.63 8.73
N GLU A 88 -2.51 -2.63 9.87
CA GLU A 88 -1.19 -1.97 9.91
C GLU A 88 -0.22 -2.62 8.91
N THR A 89 -0.27 -3.94 8.73
CA THR A 89 0.49 -4.65 7.69
C THR A 89 0.18 -4.10 6.30
N GLY A 90 -1.09 -3.83 6.00
CA GLY A 90 -1.49 -3.25 4.72
C GLY A 90 -0.98 -1.83 4.51
N LYS A 91 -0.96 -1.02 5.57
CA LYS A 91 -0.35 0.32 5.53
C LYS A 91 1.17 0.25 5.31
N GLN A 92 1.87 -0.65 6.01
CA GLN A 92 3.31 -0.83 5.82
C GLN A 92 3.64 -1.28 4.39
N MET A 93 2.92 -2.26 3.86
CA MET A 93 3.05 -2.69 2.47
C MET A 93 2.78 -1.57 1.47
N LEU A 94 1.78 -0.71 1.75
CA LEU A 94 1.51 0.46 0.92
C LEU A 94 2.69 1.43 0.94
N ILE A 95 3.25 1.73 2.12
CA ILE A 95 4.40 2.62 2.27
C ILE A 95 5.62 2.08 1.52
N GLU A 96 5.91 0.79 1.66
CA GLU A 96 7.02 0.12 0.96
C GLU A 96 6.85 0.22 -0.56
N ALA A 97 5.66 -0.09 -1.07
CA ALA A 97 5.40 -0.02 -2.50
C ALA A 97 5.39 1.41 -3.05
N LEU A 98 5.11 2.44 -2.25
CA LEU A 98 5.19 3.84 -2.65
C LEU A 98 6.64 4.39 -2.61
N ARG A 99 7.55 3.73 -1.89
CA ARG A 99 8.98 4.07 -1.87
C ARG A 99 9.75 3.44 -3.03
N ASP A 100 9.14 2.46 -3.70
CA ASP A 100 9.70 1.83 -4.89
C ASP A 100 9.78 2.85 -6.04
N PRO A 101 10.99 3.14 -6.57
CA PRO A 101 11.15 4.08 -7.68
C PRO A 101 10.47 3.62 -8.99
N GLU A 102 10.12 2.34 -9.12
CA GLU A 102 9.40 1.81 -10.28
C GLU A 102 7.88 2.04 -10.19
N PHE A 103 7.37 2.43 -9.01
CA PHE A 103 5.96 2.76 -8.84
C PHE A 103 5.62 4.13 -9.42
N GLU A 104 4.66 4.15 -10.34
CA GLU A 104 4.07 5.36 -10.88
C GLU A 104 2.56 5.21 -11.07
N PHE A 105 1.87 6.35 -11.05
CA PHE A 105 0.49 6.39 -11.52
C PHE A 105 0.45 6.35 -13.04
N GLU A 106 -0.36 5.46 -13.57
CA GLU A 106 -0.59 5.42 -15.01
C GLU A 106 -1.50 6.57 -15.47
N GLY A 107 -1.16 7.12 -16.64
CA GLY A 107 -1.92 8.16 -17.30
C GLY A 107 -1.46 9.57 -16.91
N THR A 108 -2.22 10.57 -17.34
CA THR A 108 -1.83 11.99 -17.20
C THR A 108 -2.52 12.70 -16.02
N VAL A 109 -3.55 12.09 -15.42
CA VAL A 109 -4.36 12.71 -14.37
C VAL A 109 -4.56 11.74 -13.21
N VAL A 110 -4.22 12.20 -12.01
CA VAL A 110 -4.50 11.50 -10.75
C VAL A 110 -5.72 12.13 -10.09
N ALA A 111 -6.62 11.31 -9.55
CA ALA A 111 -7.78 11.80 -8.82
C ALA A 111 -7.33 12.55 -7.55
N ALA A 112 -7.85 13.76 -7.32
CA ALA A 112 -7.50 14.59 -6.16
C ALA A 112 -7.62 13.85 -4.82
N ARG A 113 -8.61 12.95 -4.69
CA ARG A 113 -8.77 12.09 -3.52
C ARG A 113 -7.53 11.24 -3.22
N LEU A 114 -6.89 10.66 -4.24
CA LEU A 114 -5.67 9.86 -4.06
C LEU A 114 -4.49 10.76 -3.69
N ALA A 115 -4.37 11.93 -4.32
CA ALA A 115 -3.32 12.89 -4.00
C ALA A 115 -3.43 13.39 -2.53
N ASN A 116 -4.63 13.78 -2.09
CA ASN A 116 -4.86 14.21 -0.71
C ASN A 116 -4.59 13.08 0.29
N ALA A 117 -4.99 11.86 -0.03
CA ALA A 117 -4.73 10.72 0.83
C ALA A 117 -3.24 10.36 0.93
N LEU A 118 -2.46 10.57 -0.14
CA LEU A 118 -1.00 10.45 -0.07
C LEU A 118 -0.39 11.51 0.87
N VAL A 119 -0.87 12.75 0.80
CA VAL A 119 -0.44 13.82 1.73
C VAL A 119 -0.76 13.43 3.17
N GLU A 120 -1.93 12.87 3.43
CA GLU A 120 -2.28 12.33 4.76
C GLU A 120 -1.37 11.17 5.16
N LEU A 121 -1.08 10.24 4.25
CA LEU A 121 -0.19 9.10 4.53
C LEU A 121 1.21 9.58 4.94
N ILE A 122 1.78 10.55 4.21
CA ILE A 122 3.10 11.13 4.51
C ILE A 122 3.11 11.74 5.91
N ARG A 123 2.08 12.52 6.27
CA ARG A 123 1.97 13.09 7.63
C ARG A 123 1.94 12.03 8.73
N HIS A 124 1.41 10.85 8.46
CA HIS A 124 1.41 9.73 9.39
C HIS A 124 2.75 8.96 9.42
N MET A 125 3.60 9.12 8.41
CA MET A 125 4.94 8.52 8.38
C MET A 125 5.94 9.31 9.22
N ASP A 126 5.76 10.62 9.34
CA ASP A 126 6.68 11.51 10.06
C ASP A 126 6.53 11.48 11.59
N HIS A 127 5.58 10.68 12.12
CA HIS A 127 5.54 10.40 13.55
C HIS A 127 6.49 9.24 13.90
N VAL A 128 7.78 9.42 13.64
CA VAL A 128 8.83 8.72 14.38
C VAL A 128 8.97 9.49 15.69
N PRO A 129 8.53 8.97 16.85
CA PRO A 129 8.88 9.59 18.11
C PRO A 129 10.41 9.70 18.18
N PRO A 130 10.96 10.83 18.63
CA PRO A 130 12.41 10.97 18.73
C PRO A 130 12.95 9.76 19.48
N ALA A 131 14.00 9.14 18.94
CA ALA A 131 14.70 8.06 19.59
C ALA A 131 14.97 8.46 21.05
N PRO A 132 14.85 7.56 22.04
CA PRO A 132 15.25 7.88 23.39
C PRO A 132 16.71 8.32 23.33
N ASN A 133 16.95 9.61 23.58
CA ASN A 133 18.28 10.20 23.55
C ASN A 133 19.16 9.37 24.49
N SER A 134 20.03 8.55 23.89
CA SER A 134 21.12 7.89 24.58
C SER A 134 22.26 8.88 24.54
N GLU A 135 22.29 9.82 25.49
CA GLU A 135 23.46 10.57 25.96
C GLU A 135 23.01 11.87 26.66
N GLU A 136 22.91 11.82 27.98
CA GLU A 136 23.57 12.81 28.84
C GLU A 136 24.36 12.02 29.88
N VAL A 137 25.55 11.59 29.50
CA VAL A 137 26.63 11.34 30.46
C VAL A 137 27.77 12.24 30.05
N SER A 138 27.97 13.30 30.81
CA SER A 138 29.28 13.95 30.91
C SER A 138 29.45 14.39 32.36
N ALA A 139 30.24 13.57 33.05
CA ALA A 139 30.92 13.93 34.27
C ALA A 139 31.87 15.10 34.00
N GLU A 140 32.03 15.99 34.97
CA GLU A 140 33.30 16.68 35.22
C GLU A 140 33.44 16.92 36.73
N GLU A 141 34.66 16.70 37.18
CA GLU A 141 35.11 16.37 38.52
C GLU A 141 35.46 17.60 39.38
N GLU A 142 35.39 17.36 40.69
CA GLU A 142 36.34 17.77 41.73
C GLU A 142 36.57 19.25 42.13
N ASN A 143 36.25 19.48 43.42
CA ASN A 143 37.15 19.99 44.47
C ASN A 143 37.23 21.51 44.72
N SER A 144 36.69 21.98 45.86
CA SER A 144 37.52 22.52 46.95
C SER A 144 36.70 22.85 48.22
N SER A 145 37.32 22.55 49.34
CA SER A 145 36.96 22.69 50.76
C SER A 145 36.31 24.01 51.20
N LEU A 146 35.45 23.91 52.23
CA LEU A 146 35.67 24.47 53.58
C LEU A 146 34.71 23.82 54.59
#